data_AF-A0A356TTH3-F1
#
_entry.id   AF-A0A356TTH3-F1
#
_cell.length_a   1.000
_cell.length_b   1.000
_cell.length_c   1.000
_cell.angle_alpha   90.00
_cell.angle_beta   90.00
_cell.angle_gamma   90.00
#
_symmetry.space_group_name_H-M   'P 1'
#
loop_
_entity.id
_entity.type
_entity.pdbx_description
1 polymer ?
#
loop_
_entity_poly.entity_id
_entity_poly.type
_entity_poly.pdbx_seq_one_letter_code
_entity_poly.pdbx_strand_id
1 'polypeptide(L)'
;MSRKVYILYEDQRGPQRQFAPHVFVVQCVADELGQQAKSVTGRLEPIPCKGDSKLLAKLENELDPLVRSGNPVVAVMDDDQIRQLLKLDRSTKKREVAAHIRTRAAGSSVTVRLLVKNMETLVEACAAQVGDPPPEKGHKSRDAYLQRGAWELGPQDRRAIRAAVPSFDCLVQVVAHLVR
;
A
#
# COMPACT_ATOMS: atom_id res chain seq x y z
N MET A 1 -22.80 10.18 -2.79
CA MET A 1 -21.82 9.08 -2.96
C MET A 1 -20.94 9.02 -1.72
N SER A 2 -20.69 7.84 -1.15
CA SER A 2 -19.72 7.72 -0.06
C SER A 2 -18.32 8.00 -0.59
N ARG A 3 -17.55 8.83 0.11
CA ARG A 3 -16.15 9.11 -0.24
C ARG A 3 -15.35 7.81 -0.20
N LYS A 4 -14.58 7.53 -1.26
CA LYS A 4 -13.68 6.37 -1.35
C LYS A 4 -12.23 6.82 -1.31
N VAL A 5 -11.37 6.02 -0.69
CA VAL A 5 -9.92 6.18 -0.75
C VAL A 5 -9.38 5.21 -1.79
N TYR A 6 -8.73 5.74 -2.81
CA TYR A 6 -8.11 4.95 -3.86
C TYR A 6 -6.66 4.66 -3.50
N ILE A 7 -6.24 3.40 -3.57
CA ILE A 7 -4.88 2.99 -3.24
C ILE A 7 -4.23 2.39 -4.48
N LEU A 8 -3.26 3.10 -5.05
CA LEU A 8 -2.47 2.61 -6.16
C LEU A 8 -1.34 1.74 -5.62
N TYR A 9 -1.22 0.54 -6.14
CA TYR A 9 -0.16 -0.40 -5.79
C TYR A 9 0.70 -0.70 -7.00
N GLU A 10 2.02 -0.69 -6.86
CA GLU A 10 2.89 -1.39 -7.80
C GLU A 10 2.67 -2.90 -7.62
N ASP A 11 2.30 -3.59 -8.71
CA ASP A 11 2.33 -5.05 -8.79
C ASP A 11 2.51 -5.53 -10.24
N GLN A 12 3.53 -6.36 -10.46
CA GLN A 12 3.89 -6.87 -11.79
C GLN A 12 2.77 -7.66 -12.51
N ARG A 13 1.74 -8.14 -11.79
CA ARG A 13 0.67 -8.98 -12.35
C ARG A 13 -0.55 -8.18 -12.84
N GLY A 14 -0.67 -6.90 -12.48
CA GLY A 14 -1.82 -6.06 -12.86
C GLY A 14 -3.12 -6.37 -12.08
N PRO A 15 -4.30 -6.02 -12.61
CA PRO A 15 -5.59 -6.20 -11.92
C PRO A 15 -5.91 -7.64 -11.54
N GLN A 16 -6.23 -7.87 -10.25
CA GLN A 16 -6.61 -9.17 -9.71
C GLN A 16 -7.87 -9.06 -8.82
N ARG A 17 -8.72 -10.11 -8.84
CA ARG A 17 -9.96 -10.18 -8.04
C ARG A 17 -9.70 -10.16 -6.53
N GLN A 18 -8.57 -10.71 -6.07
CA GLN A 18 -8.14 -10.70 -4.69
C GLN A 18 -6.68 -10.29 -4.65
N PHE A 19 -6.42 -9.02 -4.36
CA PHE A 19 -5.08 -8.49 -4.25
C PHE A 19 -4.63 -8.58 -2.78
N ALA A 20 -3.87 -9.63 -2.45
CA ALA A 20 -3.51 -9.97 -1.07
C ALA A 20 -2.90 -8.80 -0.25
N PRO A 21 -2.00 -7.96 -0.81
CA PRO A 21 -1.52 -6.77 -0.09
C PRO A 21 -2.65 -5.82 0.32
N HIS A 22 -3.66 -5.64 -0.54
CA HIS A 22 -4.80 -4.80 -0.20
C HIS A 22 -5.72 -5.44 0.83
N VAL A 23 -5.96 -6.75 0.73
CA VAL A 23 -6.74 -7.48 1.75
C VAL A 23 -6.10 -7.34 3.13
N PHE A 24 -4.77 -7.43 3.20
CA PHE A 24 -4.04 -7.24 4.45
C PHE A 24 -4.12 -5.79 4.98
N VAL A 25 -4.01 -4.79 4.09
CA VAL A 25 -4.24 -3.37 4.46
C VAL A 25 -5.64 -3.14 5.00
N VAL A 26 -6.68 -3.70 4.37
CA VAL A 26 -8.08 -3.56 4.81
C VAL A 26 -8.24 -4.07 6.25
N GLN A 27 -7.66 -5.23 6.57
CA GLN A 27 -7.72 -5.79 7.92
C GLN A 27 -7.00 -4.91 8.94
N CYS A 28 -5.79 -4.46 8.62
CA CYS A 28 -5.01 -3.58 9.51
C CYS A 28 -5.72 -2.24 9.75
N VAL A 29 -6.36 -1.67 8.72
CA VAL A 29 -7.15 -0.44 8.84
C VAL A 29 -8.41 -0.67 9.66
N ALA A 30 -9.07 -1.81 9.50
CA ALA A 30 -10.24 -2.18 10.30
C ALA A 30 -9.89 -2.29 11.79
N ASP A 31 -8.76 -2.92 12.11
CA ASP A 31 -8.24 -2.97 13.48
C ASP A 31 -7.97 -1.56 14.04
N GLU A 32 -7.30 -0.70 13.26
CA GLU A 32 -6.99 0.69 13.65
C GLU A 32 -8.23 1.54 13.92
N LEU A 33 -9.34 1.24 13.23
CA LEU A 33 -10.61 1.94 13.37
C LEU A 33 -11.54 1.29 14.42
N GLY A 34 -11.18 0.11 14.95
CA GLY A 34 -12.08 -0.69 15.78
C GLY A 34 -13.34 -1.14 15.04
N GLN A 35 -13.25 -1.35 13.72
CA GLN A 35 -14.36 -1.69 12.83
C GLN A 35 -14.21 -3.09 12.24
N GLN A 36 -15.29 -3.65 11.71
CA GLN A 36 -15.21 -4.88 10.92
C GLN A 36 -14.65 -4.58 9.53
N ALA A 37 -13.80 -5.48 9.02
CA ALA A 37 -13.18 -5.36 7.69
C ALA A 37 -14.19 -5.09 6.58
N LYS A 38 -15.36 -5.76 6.61
CA LYS A 38 -16.44 -5.57 5.63
C LYS A 38 -16.92 -4.11 5.55
N SER A 39 -16.96 -3.39 6.67
CA SER A 39 -17.36 -1.98 6.74
C SER A 39 -16.30 -1.04 6.19
N VAL A 40 -15.03 -1.47 6.14
CA VAL A 40 -13.89 -0.73 5.58
C VAL A 40 -13.72 -1.04 4.09
N THR A 41 -13.93 -2.28 3.65
CA THR A 41 -13.73 -2.72 2.25
C THR A 41 -14.47 -1.83 1.26
N GLY A 42 -15.73 -1.45 1.54
CA GLY A 42 -16.51 -0.61 0.64
C GLY A 42 -15.99 0.84 0.47
N ARG A 43 -15.06 1.27 1.34
CA ARG A 43 -14.48 2.63 1.35
C ARG A 43 -13.08 2.67 0.74
N LEU A 44 -12.45 1.52 0.52
CA LEU A 44 -11.11 1.40 -0.04
C LEU A 44 -11.18 0.77 -1.43
N GLU A 45 -10.56 1.41 -2.42
CA GLU A 45 -10.54 0.92 -3.79
C GLU A 45 -9.09 0.66 -4.24
N PRO A 46 -8.70 -0.60 -4.50
CA PRO A 46 -7.36 -0.92 -4.98
C PRO A 46 -7.22 -0.64 -6.49
N ILE A 47 -6.13 0.01 -6.87
CA ILE A 47 -5.72 0.21 -8.28
C ILE A 47 -4.33 -0.41 -8.46
N PRO A 48 -4.23 -1.70 -8.82
CA PRO A 48 -2.94 -2.32 -9.11
C PRO A 48 -2.38 -1.82 -10.46
N CYS A 49 -1.10 -1.50 -10.47
CA CYS A 49 -0.35 -0.94 -11.58
C CYS A 49 0.83 -1.85 -11.90
N LYS A 50 0.94 -2.29 -13.16
CA LYS A 50 2.07 -3.10 -13.61
C LYS A 50 3.34 -2.25 -13.76
N GLY A 51 4.14 -2.17 -12.71
CA GLY A 51 5.36 -1.37 -12.63
C GLY A 51 5.15 0.10 -12.27
N ASP A 52 6.18 0.69 -11.67
CA ASP A 52 6.19 2.10 -11.23
C ASP A 52 5.94 3.09 -12.37
N SER A 53 6.39 2.80 -13.59
CA SER A 53 6.15 3.67 -14.75
C SER A 53 4.66 3.82 -15.07
N LYS A 54 3.87 2.74 -14.96
CA LYS A 54 2.42 2.81 -15.17
C LYS A 54 1.72 3.50 -14.01
N LEU A 55 2.24 3.32 -12.80
CA LEU A 55 1.73 4.01 -11.63
C LEU A 55 1.92 5.52 -11.78
N LEU A 56 3.13 5.97 -12.17
CA LEU A 56 3.40 7.38 -12.47
C LEU A 56 2.53 7.91 -13.61
N ALA A 57 2.41 7.18 -14.72
CA ALA A 57 1.58 7.60 -15.84
C ALA A 57 0.11 7.79 -15.43
N LYS A 58 -0.41 6.91 -14.55
CA LYS A 58 -1.76 7.07 -13.97
C LYS A 58 -1.86 8.31 -13.10
N LEU A 59 -0.89 8.53 -12.20
CA LEU A 59 -0.83 9.72 -11.35
C LEU A 59 -0.82 11.00 -12.20
N GLU A 60 -0.08 11.00 -13.31
CA GLU A 60 0.06 12.13 -14.23
C GLU A 60 -1.21 12.40 -15.07
N ASN A 61 -1.87 11.35 -15.57
CA ASN A 61 -2.83 11.54 -16.67
C ASN A 61 -4.25 11.03 -16.38
N GLU A 62 -4.43 10.10 -15.44
CA GLU A 62 -5.70 9.34 -15.31
C GLU A 62 -6.46 9.59 -14.01
N LEU A 63 -5.80 10.11 -12.96
CA LEU A 63 -6.42 10.28 -11.64
C LEU A 63 -7.12 11.62 -11.44
N ASP A 64 -6.97 12.56 -12.38
CA ASP A 64 -7.56 13.91 -12.30
C ASP A 64 -9.08 13.89 -12.02
N PRO A 65 -9.91 13.02 -12.65
CA PRO A 65 -11.33 12.95 -12.31
C PRO A 65 -11.62 12.50 -10.87
N LEU A 66 -10.81 11.57 -10.33
CA LEU A 66 -10.96 11.07 -8.96
C LEU A 66 -10.59 12.15 -7.94
N VAL A 67 -9.48 12.83 -8.20
CA VAL A 67 -8.96 13.94 -7.40
C VAL A 67 -9.93 15.13 -7.41
N ARG A 68 -10.45 15.53 -8.57
CA ARG A 68 -11.47 16.59 -8.69
C ARG A 68 -12.76 16.26 -7.96
N SER A 69 -13.10 14.97 -7.85
CA SER A 69 -14.27 14.51 -7.09
C SER A 69 -14.04 14.47 -5.57
N GLY A 70 -12.88 14.94 -5.08
CA GLY A 70 -12.54 15.01 -3.65
C GLY A 70 -12.13 13.68 -3.02
N ASN A 71 -11.94 12.63 -3.83
CA ASN A 71 -11.52 11.32 -3.34
C ASN A 71 -10.01 11.31 -3.06
N PRO A 72 -9.56 10.89 -1.86
CA PRO A 72 -8.15 10.75 -1.57
C PRO A 72 -7.51 9.65 -2.41
N VAL A 73 -6.29 9.90 -2.85
CA VAL A 73 -5.47 8.94 -3.59
C VAL A 73 -4.20 8.68 -2.79
N VAL A 74 -3.92 7.41 -2.51
CA VAL A 74 -2.69 6.94 -1.87
C VAL A 74 -1.88 6.16 -2.89
N ALA A 75 -0.69 6.65 -3.24
CA ALA A 75 0.24 5.92 -4.11
C ALA A 75 1.25 5.14 -3.28
N VAL A 76 1.31 3.82 -3.48
CA VAL A 76 2.19 2.89 -2.78
C VAL A 76 3.24 2.37 -3.76
N MET A 77 4.49 2.80 -3.57
CA MET A 77 5.62 2.51 -4.45
C MET A 77 6.80 1.92 -3.69
N ASP A 78 7.63 1.13 -4.35
CA ASP A 78 8.92 0.71 -3.80
C ASP A 78 9.95 1.86 -3.92
N ASP A 79 10.57 2.26 -2.81
CA ASP A 79 11.50 3.40 -2.71
C ASP A 79 12.75 3.18 -3.58
N ASP A 80 13.27 1.95 -3.66
CA ASP A 80 14.47 1.67 -4.44
C ASP A 80 14.15 1.72 -5.95
N GLN A 81 13.03 1.14 -6.36
CA GLN A 81 12.61 1.13 -7.76
C GLN A 81 12.22 2.54 -8.27
N ILE A 82 11.48 3.31 -7.47
CA ILE A 82 11.04 4.64 -7.90
C ILE A 82 12.20 5.62 -7.99
N ARG A 83 13.22 5.49 -7.14
CA ARG A 83 14.46 6.30 -7.24
C ARG A 83 15.20 6.02 -8.52
N GLN A 84 15.35 4.74 -8.87
CA GLN A 84 15.98 4.34 -10.13
C GLN A 84 15.20 4.90 -11.32
N LEU A 85 13.86 4.81 -11.30
CA LEU A 85 13.00 5.32 -12.36
C LEU A 85 13.08 6.84 -12.51
N LEU A 86 13.12 7.57 -11.39
CA LEU A 86 13.23 9.03 -11.36
C LEU A 86 14.66 9.54 -11.54
N LYS A 87 15.65 8.64 -11.67
CA LYS A 87 17.08 8.96 -11.73
C LYS A 87 17.54 9.82 -10.54
N LEU A 88 16.98 9.56 -9.36
CA LEU A 88 17.34 10.24 -8.12
C LEU A 88 18.45 9.49 -7.40
N ASP A 89 19.29 10.22 -6.68
CA ASP A 89 20.37 9.63 -5.91
C ASP A 89 19.81 8.81 -4.73
N ARG A 90 20.57 7.79 -4.30
CA ARG A 90 20.21 6.98 -3.11
C ARG A 90 20.17 7.82 -1.84
N SER A 91 20.95 8.90 -1.77
CA SER A 91 21.01 9.85 -0.67
C SER A 91 19.84 10.85 -0.64
N THR A 92 19.05 10.97 -1.72
CA THR A 92 17.89 11.87 -1.77
C THR A 92 16.92 11.53 -0.63
N LYS A 93 16.45 12.54 0.11
CA LYS A 93 15.57 12.26 1.26
C LYS A 93 14.23 11.74 0.77
N LYS A 94 13.60 10.80 1.50
CA LYS A 94 12.28 10.24 1.12
C LYS A 94 11.21 11.32 0.90
N ARG A 95 11.28 12.42 1.68
CA ARG A 95 10.40 13.59 1.53
C ARG A 95 10.56 14.29 0.18
N GLU A 96 11.79 14.37 -0.33
CA GLU A 96 12.12 14.96 -1.63
C GLU A 96 11.66 14.06 -2.77
N VAL A 97 11.88 12.74 -2.67
CA VAL A 97 11.33 11.76 -3.63
C VAL A 97 9.80 11.88 -3.71
N ALA A 98 9.12 11.89 -2.56
CA ALA A 98 7.66 12.07 -2.50
C ALA A 98 7.19 13.45 -3.00
N ALA A 99 8.00 14.50 -2.85
CA ALA A 99 7.71 15.80 -3.44
C ALA A 99 7.82 15.74 -4.97
N HIS A 100 8.87 15.10 -5.51
CA HIS A 100 9.01 14.90 -6.95
C HIS A 100 7.84 14.14 -7.57
N ILE A 101 7.40 13.06 -6.95
CA ILE A 101 6.23 12.30 -7.45
C ILE A 101 4.98 13.19 -7.42
N ARG A 102 4.77 13.97 -6.36
CA ARG A 102 3.63 14.89 -6.26
C ARG A 102 3.66 15.99 -7.33
N THR A 103 4.82 16.49 -7.73
CA THR A 103 4.90 17.48 -8.82
C THR A 103 4.44 16.93 -10.17
N ARG A 104 4.44 15.60 -10.32
CA ARG A 104 3.95 14.93 -11.52
C ARG A 104 2.48 14.54 -11.43
N ALA A 105 1.92 14.44 -10.22
CA ALA A 105 0.53 14.06 -10.06
C ALA A 105 -0.42 15.17 -10.54
N ALA A 106 -1.44 14.81 -11.31
CA ALA A 106 -2.53 15.71 -11.64
C ALA A 106 -3.39 15.97 -10.39
N GLY A 107 -3.24 17.17 -9.82
CA GLY A 107 -4.06 17.66 -8.71
C GLY A 107 -3.44 17.51 -7.32
N SER A 108 -3.93 18.32 -6.39
CA SER A 108 -3.29 18.61 -5.10
C SER A 108 -3.53 17.60 -3.98
N SER A 109 -4.36 16.56 -4.19
CA SER A 109 -4.80 15.64 -3.10
C SER A 109 -4.17 14.24 -3.13
N VAL A 110 -3.03 14.07 -3.81
CA VAL A 110 -2.31 12.80 -3.85
C VAL A 110 -1.37 12.65 -2.66
N THR A 111 -1.60 11.62 -1.85
CA THR A 111 -0.71 11.20 -0.78
C THR A 111 0.24 10.12 -1.28
N VAL A 112 1.54 10.44 -1.37
CA VAL A 112 2.56 9.48 -1.79
C VAL A 112 3.15 8.76 -0.58
N ARG A 113 3.24 7.42 -0.66
CA ARG A 113 3.85 6.56 0.34
C ARG A 113 4.86 5.63 -0.30
N LEU A 114 6.10 5.76 0.17
CA LEU A 114 7.24 4.96 -0.27
C LEU A 114 7.41 3.81 0.70
N LEU A 115 7.23 2.60 0.20
CA LEU A 115 7.58 1.35 0.87
C LEU A 115 9.08 1.11 0.67
N VAL A 116 9.81 0.76 1.72
CA VAL A 116 11.28 0.61 1.65
C VAL A 116 11.65 -0.84 1.91
N LYS A 117 11.90 -1.63 0.86
CA LYS A 117 12.12 -3.08 0.97
C LYS A 117 10.97 -3.83 1.66
N ASN A 118 9.79 -3.24 1.71
CA ASN A 118 8.77 -3.68 2.66
C ASN A 118 8.09 -4.97 2.26
N MET A 119 7.94 -5.28 0.98
CA MET A 119 7.05 -6.40 0.63
C MET A 119 7.68 -7.72 1.12
N GLU A 120 8.99 -7.89 0.98
CA GLU A 120 9.69 -9.05 1.53
C GLU A 120 9.66 -9.02 3.07
N THR A 121 10.04 -7.90 3.70
CA THR A 121 10.02 -7.78 5.17
C THR A 121 8.62 -7.94 5.78
N LEU A 122 7.58 -7.51 5.08
CA LEU A 122 6.18 -7.66 5.51
C LEU A 122 5.75 -9.12 5.45
N VAL A 123 6.15 -9.84 4.40
CA VAL A 123 5.86 -11.26 4.27
C VAL A 123 6.66 -12.05 5.30
N GLU A 124 7.93 -11.71 5.54
CA GLU A 124 8.76 -12.29 6.61
C GLU A 124 8.14 -12.06 7.99
N ALA A 125 7.64 -10.84 8.26
CA ALA A 125 6.94 -10.53 9.50
C ALA A 125 5.64 -11.33 9.64
N CYS A 126 4.88 -11.50 8.56
CA CYS A 126 3.71 -12.38 8.55
C CYS A 126 4.10 -13.84 8.82
N ALA A 127 5.13 -14.36 8.16
CA ALA A 127 5.64 -15.72 8.36
C ALA A 127 6.04 -15.96 9.82
N ALA A 128 6.78 -15.02 10.41
CA ALA A 128 7.18 -15.09 11.81
C ALA A 128 5.99 -15.12 12.77
N GLN A 129 4.92 -14.36 12.51
CA GLN A 129 3.71 -14.38 13.35
C GLN A 129 2.89 -15.66 13.20
N VAL A 130 2.88 -16.27 12.01
CA VAL A 130 2.18 -17.55 11.81
C VAL A 130 3.03 -18.76 12.24
N GLY A 131 4.26 -18.54 12.72
CA GLY A 131 5.16 -19.59 13.22
C GLY A 131 5.95 -20.33 12.14
N ASP A 132 6.03 -19.77 10.93
CA ASP A 132 6.71 -20.41 9.80
C ASP A 132 8.12 -19.82 9.55
N PRO A 133 9.01 -20.58 8.88
CA PRO A 133 10.30 -20.07 8.45
C PRO A 133 10.15 -18.96 7.39
N PRO A 134 11.21 -18.15 7.18
CA PRO A 134 11.22 -17.14 6.13
C PRO A 134 10.84 -17.73 4.77
N PRO A 135 9.87 -17.12 4.06
CA PRO A 135 9.38 -17.65 2.81
C PRO A 135 10.39 -17.55 1.68
N GLU A 136 10.33 -18.49 0.75
CA GLU A 136 10.96 -18.32 -0.55
C GLU A 136 10.38 -17.09 -1.27
N LYS A 137 11.26 -16.37 -1.99
CA LYS A 137 10.88 -15.19 -2.75
C LYS A 137 9.92 -15.57 -3.89
N GLY A 138 8.77 -14.93 -3.95
CA GLY A 138 7.85 -15.08 -5.07
C GLY A 138 6.42 -14.64 -4.75
N HIS A 139 5.66 -14.28 -5.79
CA HIS A 139 4.32 -13.74 -5.63
C HIS A 139 3.32 -14.72 -4.99
N LYS A 140 3.43 -16.02 -5.26
CA LYS A 140 2.55 -17.04 -4.65
C LYS A 140 2.75 -17.13 -3.14
N SER A 141 4.00 -17.25 -2.72
CA SER A 141 4.40 -17.30 -1.32
C SER A 141 3.98 -16.01 -0.59
N ARG A 142 4.32 -14.85 -1.18
CA ARG A 142 3.89 -13.53 -0.69
C ARG A 142 2.39 -13.47 -0.43
N ASP A 143 1.59 -13.80 -1.43
CA ASP A 143 0.14 -13.68 -1.33
C ASP A 143 -0.44 -14.64 -0.28
N ALA A 144 0.12 -15.85 -0.17
CA ALA A 144 -0.29 -16.82 0.84
C ALA A 144 -0.08 -16.28 2.26
N TYR A 145 1.11 -15.77 2.58
CA TYR A 145 1.38 -15.22 3.92
C TYR A 145 0.59 -13.94 4.22
N LEU A 146 0.37 -13.08 3.22
CA LEU A 146 -0.48 -11.90 3.41
C LEU A 146 -1.95 -12.26 3.62
N GLN A 147 -2.46 -13.29 2.93
CA GLN A 147 -3.82 -13.80 3.17
C GLN A 147 -3.95 -14.44 4.55
N ARG A 148 -2.97 -15.26 4.96
CA ARG A 148 -2.95 -15.84 6.31
C ARG A 148 -2.86 -14.77 7.39
N GLY A 149 -1.98 -13.79 7.22
CA GLY A 149 -1.91 -12.64 8.11
C GLY A 149 -3.21 -11.83 8.17
N ALA A 150 -3.97 -11.78 7.06
CA ALA A 150 -5.24 -11.08 7.01
C ALA A 150 -6.37 -11.84 7.72
N TRP A 151 -6.42 -13.17 7.61
CA TRP A 151 -7.60 -13.95 8.00
C TRP A 151 -7.38 -14.89 9.20
N GLU A 152 -6.16 -15.36 9.43
CA GLU A 152 -5.83 -16.31 10.51
C GLU A 152 -5.33 -15.60 11.77
N LEU A 153 -4.69 -14.45 11.62
CA LEU A 153 -4.13 -13.68 12.73
C LEU A 153 -5.14 -12.76 13.41
N GLY A 154 -4.91 -12.44 14.68
CA GLY A 154 -5.68 -11.46 15.44
C GLY A 154 -5.17 -10.02 15.28
N PRO A 155 -5.92 -9.02 15.81
CA PRO A 155 -5.49 -7.62 15.80
C PRO A 155 -4.13 -7.38 16.50
N GLN A 156 -3.84 -8.15 17.55
CA GLN A 156 -2.57 -8.04 18.29
C GLN A 156 -1.38 -8.48 17.43
N ASP A 157 -1.51 -9.60 16.71
CA ASP A 157 -0.47 -10.11 15.81
C ASP A 157 -0.25 -9.17 14.62
N ARG A 158 -1.34 -8.66 14.02
CA ARG A 158 -1.25 -7.64 12.95
C ARG A 158 -0.59 -6.35 13.44
N ARG A 159 -0.82 -5.96 14.70
CA ARG A 159 -0.11 -4.84 15.32
C ARG A 159 1.38 -5.13 15.49
N ALA A 160 1.76 -6.36 15.85
CA ALA A 160 3.17 -6.76 15.92
C ALA A 160 3.84 -6.72 14.54
N ILE A 161 3.17 -7.20 13.48
CA ILE A 161 3.65 -7.10 12.09
C ILE A 161 3.88 -5.65 11.69
N ARG A 162 2.91 -4.78 12.00
CA ARG A 162 3.01 -3.33 11.73
C ARG A 162 4.20 -2.70 12.46
N ALA A 163 4.42 -3.04 13.72
CA ALA A 163 5.57 -2.56 14.49
C ALA A 163 6.92 -3.01 13.89
N ALA A 164 6.98 -4.21 13.31
CA ALA A 164 8.17 -4.72 12.62
C ALA A 164 8.41 -4.04 11.25
N VAL A 165 7.38 -3.45 10.64
CA VAL A 165 7.46 -2.80 9.31
C VAL A 165 6.94 -1.36 9.36
N PRO A 166 7.71 -0.39 9.90
CA PRO A 166 7.23 0.97 10.19
C PRO A 166 6.69 1.74 8.99
N SER A 167 7.24 1.51 7.80
CA SER A 167 6.78 2.10 6.54
C SER A 167 5.41 1.55 6.11
N PHE A 168 5.10 0.29 6.44
CA PHE A 168 3.75 -0.27 6.27
C PHE A 168 2.79 0.24 7.35
N ASP A 169 3.22 0.35 8.61
CA ASP A 169 2.40 0.96 9.67
C ASP A 169 1.99 2.40 9.31
N CYS A 170 2.93 3.19 8.81
CA CYS A 170 2.65 4.55 8.31
C CYS A 170 1.62 4.57 7.17
N LEU A 171 1.63 3.57 6.27
CA LEU A 171 0.60 3.42 5.25
C LEU A 171 -0.77 3.17 5.90
N VAL A 172 -0.86 2.22 6.84
CA VAL A 172 -2.11 1.88 7.55
C VAL A 172 -2.68 3.08 8.28
N GLN A 173 -1.85 3.80 9.05
CA GLN A 173 -2.26 5.00 9.80
C GLN A 173 -2.84 6.08 8.89
N VAL A 174 -2.20 6.30 7.74
CA VAL A 174 -2.63 7.31 6.77
C VAL A 174 -3.93 6.91 6.09
N VAL A 175 -4.06 5.65 5.68
CA VAL A 175 -5.30 5.14 5.10
C VAL A 175 -6.43 5.21 6.14
N ALA A 176 -6.19 4.79 7.38
CA ALA A 176 -7.16 4.88 8.46
C ALA A 176 -7.63 6.32 8.70
N HIS A 177 -6.71 7.29 8.72
CA HIS A 177 -7.06 8.71 8.85
C HIS A 177 -7.93 9.22 7.70
N LEU A 178 -7.69 8.77 6.46
CA LEU A 178 -8.45 9.18 5.28
C LEU A 178 -9.85 8.53 5.20
N VAL A 179 -10.08 7.45 5.94
CA VAL A 179 -11.33 6.67 5.97
C VAL A 179 -12.27 7.07 7.10
N ARG A 180 -11.75 7.74 8.15
CA ARG A 180 -12.54 8.29 9.25
C ARG A 180 -13.54 9.33 8.76
#